data_AF-A0AAU3WFM1-F1
#
_entry.id   AF-A0AAU3WFM1-F1
#
_cell.length_a   1.000
_cell.length_b   1.000
_cell.length_c   1.000
_cell.angle_alpha   90.00
_cell.angle_beta   90.00
_cell.angle_gamma   90.00
#
_symmetry.space_group_name_H-M   'P 1'
#
loop_
_entity.id
_entity.type
_entity.pdbx_description
1 polymer ?
#
loop_
_entity_poly.entity_id
_entity_poly.type
_entity_poly.pdbx_seq_one_letter_code
_entity_poly.pdbx_strand_id
1 'polypeptide(L)'
;MLDDVVPPEERLEELGQRLRRHLMQLVGIAVAAEADQEDGQAEQLIRRARQVRSEDMPSDHGQAVGHLRRMAWSVNELLERLVAIQCLKEPAAST
;
A
#
# COMPACT_ATOMS: atom_id res chain seq x y z
N MET A 1 -18.07 2.12 -1.52
CA MET A 1 -17.76 1.91 -2.95
C MET A 1 -16.60 2.83 -3.27
N LEU A 2 -15.43 2.30 -3.64
CA LEU A 2 -14.47 3.11 -4.38
C LEU A 2 -15.09 3.31 -5.76
N ASP A 3 -15.40 4.54 -6.11
CA ASP A 3 -15.98 4.86 -7.43
C ASP A 3 -15.16 4.21 -8.55
N ASP A 4 -15.86 3.61 -9.52
CA ASP A 4 -15.28 3.02 -10.73
C ASP A 4 -14.80 4.09 -11.73
N VAL A 5 -14.27 5.20 -11.22
CA VAL A 5 -13.57 6.18 -12.04
C VAL A 5 -12.21 5.59 -12.38
N VAL A 6 -12.12 5.05 -13.60
CA VAL A 6 -10.87 4.61 -14.17
C VAL A 6 -9.99 5.85 -14.38
N PRO A 7 -8.81 5.93 -13.73
CA PRO A 7 -7.92 7.06 -13.92
C PRO A 7 -7.43 7.08 -15.37
N PRO A 8 -7.31 8.27 -15.98
CA PRO A 8 -6.75 8.37 -17.32
C PRO A 8 -5.30 7.85 -17.34
N GLU A 9 -4.86 7.30 -18.48
CA GLU A 9 -3.55 6.65 -18.64
C GLU A 9 -2.39 7.49 -18.12
N GLU A 10 -2.42 8.79 -18.40
CA GLU A 10 -1.43 9.79 -17.96
C GLU A 10 -1.26 9.89 -16.44
N ARG A 11 -2.26 9.46 -15.65
CA ARG A 11 -2.21 9.47 -14.19
C ARG A 11 -1.78 8.13 -13.60
N LEU A 12 -1.76 7.04 -14.37
CA LEU A 12 -1.44 5.71 -13.85
C LEU A 12 -0.01 5.64 -13.32
N GLU A 13 0.95 6.24 -14.03
CA GLU A 13 2.34 6.25 -13.61
C GLU A 13 2.53 7.08 -12.32
N GLU A 14 1.95 8.28 -12.27
CA GLU A 14 1.97 9.14 -11.09
C GLU A 14 1.39 8.43 -9.86
N LEU A 15 0.20 7.81 -10.01
CA LEU A 15 -0.46 7.04 -8.96
C LEU A 15 0.40 5.84 -8.53
N GLY A 16 0.98 5.12 -9.49
CA GLY A 16 1.88 4.01 -9.23
C GLY A 16 3.09 4.43 -8.42
N GLN A 17 3.78 5.51 -8.80
CA GLN A 17 4.92 6.04 -8.05
C GLN A 17 4.54 6.48 -6.63
N ARG A 18 3.39 7.15 -6.48
CA ARG A 18 2.89 7.57 -5.17
C ARG A 18 2.58 6.39 -4.26
N LEU A 19 1.89 5.37 -4.75
CA LEU A 19 1.60 4.15 -4.00
C LEU A 19 2.88 3.39 -3.62
N ARG A 20 3.85 3.28 -4.53
CA ARG A 20 5.14 2.67 -4.23
C ARG A 20 5.88 3.40 -3.12
N ARG A 21 5.86 4.74 -3.11
CA ARG A 21 6.42 5.57 -2.03
C ARG A 21 5.73 5.29 -0.70
N HIS A 22 4.39 5.24 -0.66
CA HIS A 22 3.66 4.94 0.57
C HIS A 22 3.96 3.54 1.11
N LEU A 23 3.98 2.51 0.25
CA LEU A 23 4.37 1.16 0.65
C LEU A 23 5.80 1.13 1.22
N MET A 24 6.74 1.84 0.60
CA MET A 24 8.10 1.95 1.12
C MET A 24 8.16 2.60 2.50
N GLN A 25 7.41 3.70 2.71
CA GLN A 25 7.35 4.39 4.00
C GLN A 25 6.75 3.52 5.10
N LEU A 26 5.59 2.89 4.84
CA LEU A 26 4.91 2.04 5.82
C LEU A 26 5.75 0.81 6.19
N VAL A 27 6.37 0.16 5.20
CA VAL A 27 7.30 -0.95 5.46
C VAL A 27 8.49 -0.48 6.30
N GLY A 28 9.04 0.71 6.02
CA GLY A 28 10.12 1.28 6.82
C GLY A 28 9.72 1.52 8.27
N ILE A 29 8.53 2.08 8.50
CA ILE A 29 7.96 2.29 9.84
C ILE A 29 7.76 0.95 10.56
N ALA A 30 7.16 -0.03 9.89
CA ALA A 30 6.89 -1.34 10.47
C ALA A 30 8.18 -2.03 10.95
N VAL A 31 9.22 -2.03 10.11
CA VAL A 31 10.52 -2.62 10.45
C VAL A 31 11.22 -1.83 11.56
N ALA A 32 11.17 -0.50 11.52
CA ALA A 32 11.76 0.34 12.56
C ALA A 32 11.07 0.18 13.93
N ALA A 33 9.80 -0.23 13.93
CA ALA A 33 9.03 -0.56 15.13
C ALA A 33 9.05 -2.06 15.46
N GLU A 34 9.88 -2.86 14.79
CA GLU A 34 10.01 -4.32 14.99
C GLU A 34 8.68 -5.11 14.84
N ALA A 35 7.70 -4.52 14.15
CA ALA A 35 6.37 -5.09 13.96
C ALA A 35 6.41 -6.43 13.20
N ASP A 36 7.43 -6.65 12.36
CA ASP A 36 7.64 -7.90 11.65
C ASP A 36 8.08 -9.06 12.55
N GLN A 37 8.62 -8.77 13.73
CA GLN A 37 9.04 -9.77 14.72
C GLN A 37 7.94 -10.00 15.76
N GLU A 38 7.24 -8.93 16.15
CA GLU A 38 6.22 -8.97 17.19
C GLU A 38 4.85 -9.43 16.67
N ASP A 39 4.57 -9.24 15.38
CA ASP A 39 3.27 -9.56 14.79
C ASP A 39 3.37 -10.30 13.45
N GLY A 40 2.92 -11.56 13.46
CA GLY A 40 2.95 -12.42 12.26
C GLY A 40 2.03 -11.96 11.12
N GLN A 41 1.00 -11.14 11.39
CA GLN A 41 0.20 -10.54 10.31
C GLN A 41 0.94 -9.37 9.65
N ALA A 42 1.57 -8.51 10.44
CA ALA A 42 2.41 -7.41 9.95
C ALA A 42 3.56 -7.96 9.11
N GLU A 43 4.20 -9.04 9.54
CA GLU A 43 5.24 -9.73 8.75
C GLU A 43 4.73 -10.13 7.35
N GLN A 44 3.57 -10.78 7.27
CA GLN A 44 2.97 -11.20 6.00
C GLN A 44 2.60 -10.01 5.11
N LEU A 45 2.02 -8.95 5.71
CA LEU A 45 1.66 -7.73 5.00
C LEU A 45 2.90 -6.98 4.48
N ILE A 46 3.99 -6.96 5.24
CA ILE A 46 5.28 -6.38 4.81
C ILE A 46 5.83 -7.14 3.61
N ARG A 47 5.80 -8.47 3.63
CA ARG A 47 6.25 -9.30 2.49
C ARG A 47 5.41 -9.02 1.25
N ARG A 48 4.08 -9.01 1.40
CA ARG A 48 3.13 -8.69 0.31
C ARG A 48 3.36 -7.29 -0.26
N ALA A 49 3.51 -6.30 0.62
CA ALA A 49 3.79 -4.91 0.26
C ALA A 49 5.09 -4.79 -0.55
N ARG A 50 6.15 -5.49 -0.14
CA ARG A 50 7.43 -5.53 -0.87
C ARG A 50 7.27 -6.17 -2.25
N GLN A 51 6.55 -7.30 -2.33
CA GLN A 51 6.31 -8.03 -3.58
C GLN A 51 5.56 -7.15 -4.58
N VAL A 52 4.36 -6.65 -4.22
CA VAL A 52 3.53 -5.88 -5.15
C VAL A 52 4.21 -4.58 -5.58
N ARG A 53 5.03 -3.96 -4.72
CA ARG A 53 5.80 -2.76 -5.05
C ARG A 53 6.90 -3.05 -6.09
N SER A 54 7.50 -4.24 -6.02
CA SER A 54 8.60 -4.66 -6.91
C SER A 54 8.15 -5.16 -8.28
N GLU A 55 6.86 -5.47 -8.43
CA GLU A 55 6.28 -5.82 -9.72
C GLU A 55 6.31 -4.60 -10.66
N ASP A 56 6.68 -4.85 -11.91
CA ASP A 56 6.55 -3.85 -12.98
C ASP A 56 5.08 -3.53 -13.23
N MET A 57 4.81 -2.29 -13.61
CA MET A 57 3.45 -1.90 -13.98
C MET A 57 3.12 -2.49 -15.36
N PRO A 58 2.01 -3.23 -15.52
CA PRO A 58 1.59 -3.73 -16.82
C PRO A 58 1.36 -2.60 -17.82
N SER A 59 1.68 -2.81 -19.09
CA SER A 59 1.43 -1.84 -20.17
C SER A 59 -0.03 -1.80 -20.63
N ASP A 60 -0.77 -2.90 -20.41
CA ASP A 60 -2.22 -2.95 -20.66
C ASP A 60 -2.97 -2.15 -19.59
N HIS A 61 -3.83 -1.22 -20.03
CA HIS A 61 -4.50 -0.27 -19.15
C HIS A 61 -5.33 -0.95 -18.05
N GLY A 62 -6.12 -1.98 -18.41
CA GLY A 62 -6.97 -2.69 -17.45
C GLY A 62 -6.13 -3.42 -16.39
N GLN A 63 -5.05 -4.07 -16.82
CA GLN A 63 -4.10 -4.72 -15.92
C GLN A 63 -3.34 -3.72 -15.05
N ALA A 64 -2.98 -2.55 -15.59
CA ALA A 64 -2.33 -1.47 -14.83
C ALA A 64 -3.24 -0.96 -13.72
N VAL A 65 -4.51 -0.70 -14.01
CA VAL A 65 -5.52 -0.30 -13.01
C VAL A 65 -5.70 -1.40 -11.96
N GLY A 66 -5.77 -2.67 -12.36
CA GLY A 66 -5.83 -3.81 -11.45
C GLY A 66 -4.60 -3.88 -10.53
N HIS A 67 -3.42 -3.63 -11.07
CA HIS A 67 -2.17 -3.56 -10.30
C HIS A 67 -2.16 -2.39 -9.30
N LEU A 68 -2.60 -1.19 -9.71
CA LEU A 68 -2.77 -0.04 -8.81
C LEU A 68 -3.75 -0.34 -7.67
N ARG A 69 -4.88 -1.00 -7.96
CA ARG A 69 -5.85 -1.45 -6.94
C ARG A 69 -5.20 -2.41 -5.94
N ARG A 70 -4.38 -3.37 -6.40
CA ARG A 70 -3.63 -4.28 -5.51
C ARG A 70 -2.63 -3.54 -4.63
N MET A 71 -1.92 -2.55 -5.17
CA MET A 71 -1.02 -1.71 -4.38
C MET A 71 -1.77 -0.88 -3.34
N ALA A 72 -2.87 -0.23 -3.73
CA ALA A 72 -3.70 0.57 -2.82
C ALA A 72 -4.28 -0.28 -1.69
N TRP A 73 -4.75 -1.49 -1.99
CA TRP A 73 -5.20 -2.44 -0.99
C TRP A 73 -4.08 -2.81 -0.01
N SER A 74 -2.88 -3.09 -0.51
CA SER A 74 -1.72 -3.43 0.34
C SER A 74 -1.27 -2.26 1.21
N VAL A 75 -1.41 -1.01 0.74
CA VAL A 75 -1.21 0.20 1.56
C VAL A 75 -2.21 0.23 2.70
N ASN A 76 -3.50 0.01 2.40
CA ASN A 76 -4.57 0.07 3.38
C ASN A 76 -4.41 -1.00 4.47
N GLU A 77 -4.23 -2.26 4.07
CA GLU A 77 -4.06 -3.37 5.02
C GLU A 77 -2.87 -3.14 5.96
N LEU A 78 -1.73 -2.71 5.41
CA LEU A 78 -0.55 -2.46 6.23
C LEU A 78 -0.76 -1.26 7.17
N LEU A 79 -1.38 -0.18 6.70
CA LEU A 79 -1.70 0.98 7.55
C LEU A 79 -2.63 0.59 8.70
N GLU A 80 -3.74 -0.09 8.41
CA GLU A 80 -4.71 -0.54 9.41
C GLU A 80 -4.06 -1.46 10.44
N ARG A 81 -3.21 -2.39 9.99
CA ARG A 81 -2.50 -3.29 10.91
C ARG A 81 -1.57 -2.52 11.83
N LEU A 82 -0.78 -1.59 11.29
CA LEU A 82 0.16 -0.77 12.07
C LEU A 82 -0.54 0.15 13.07
N VAL A 83 -1.71 0.66 12.72
CA VAL A 83 -2.59 1.38 13.66
C VAL A 83 -3.07 0.44 14.77
N ALA A 84 -3.56 -0.75 14.42
CA ALA A 84 -4.09 -1.72 15.38
C ALA A 84 -3.06 -2.21 16.40
N ILE A 85 -1.78 -2.30 16.03
CA ILE A 85 -0.67 -2.61 16.95
C ILE A 85 -0.03 -1.37 17.58
N GLN A 86 -0.62 -0.18 17.39
CA GLN A 86 -0.17 1.09 17.96
C GLN A 86 1.23 1.55 17.48
N CYS A 87 1.74 1.00 16.37
CA CYS A 87 2.93 1.50 15.70
C CYS A 87 2.68 2.84 14.99
N LEU A 88 1.42 3.17 14.68
CA LEU A 88 1.00 4.43 14.08
C LEU A 88 -0.19 5.03 14.83
N LYS A 89 -0.22 6.36 14.96
CA LYS A 89 -1.44 7.08 15.39
C LYS A 89 -2.43 7.08 14.24
N GLU A 90 -3.71 6.85 14.54
CA GLU A 90 -4.80 6.95 13.57
C GLU A 90 -4.74 8.29 12.82
N PRO A 91 -4.94 8.30 11.49
CA PRO A 91 -5.14 9.56 10.79
C PRO A 91 -6.41 10.20 11.34
N ALA A 92 -6.29 11.40 11.91
CA ALA A 92 -7.45 12.16 12.36
C ALA A 92 -8.44 12.28 11.21
N ALA A 93 -9.65 11.73 11.39
CA ALA A 93 -10.74 11.92 10.46
C ALA A 93 -10.90 13.42 10.23
N SER A 94 -10.60 13.89 9.02
CA SER A 94 -10.81 15.29 8.66
C SER A 94 -12.31 15.48 8.55
N THR A 95 -12.92 16.03 9.61
CA THR A 95 -14.28 16.56 9.67
C THR A 95 -14.50 17.69 8.68
#